data_AF-I7MF20-F1
#
_entry.id   AF-I7MF20-F1
#
_cell.length_a   1.000
_cell.length_b   1.000
_cell.length_c   1.000
_cell.angle_alpha   90.00
_cell.angle_beta   90.00
_cell.angle_gamma   90.00
#
_symmetry.space_group_name_H-M   'P 1'
#
loop_
_entity.id
_entity.type
_entity.pdbx_description
1 polymer ?
#
loop_
_entity_poly.entity_id
_entity_poly.type
_entity_poly.pdbx_seq_one_letter_code
_entity_poly.pdbx_strand_id
1 'polypeptide(L)'
;MEKYRRFADQFTGINPFLPVFLNKKKKASEIILKLLLGPILVLIRLPLILIFALLLVLYHSIFIHLLVVNSFKRVVTLFNHLVCLRVILFLMGFYKFKTSFKILSKEGSNKSPPPKMNSGFIVLANHTSPVDYIYMTYLMSPIFSKQYISTKDSSQTKVLLSPLSFFQTIKAAFSLDYSIPVQGDDTELAKHHDQKLKVISLIQSSFDEHKGPLCVFFEGAKTNGYGFLQAEESLIQDIAEVQEKYRREVVVFNLKYTDKSHFSPINTTRNPFLHFILLLTNFSNELKVSAKGIPFQDTTQTGPLDIKQYKESIYSFYESSGIKKMQVTWREYQKFLDYWQNSQSKQYIEEIKKRE
;
A
#
# COMPACT_ATOMS: atom_id res chain seq x y z
N MET A 1 22.52 -13.41 -10.38
CA MET A 1 21.14 -13.24 -9.85
C MET A 1 20.49 -14.57 -9.44
N GLU A 2 21.21 -15.69 -9.46
CA GLU A 2 20.64 -17.00 -9.10
C GLU A 2 20.23 -17.12 -7.63
N LYS A 3 20.94 -16.44 -6.73
CA LYS A 3 20.69 -16.43 -5.27
C LYS A 3 19.22 -16.23 -4.86
N TYR A 4 18.49 -15.36 -5.56
CA TYR A 4 17.10 -15.03 -5.23
C TYR A 4 16.09 -15.66 -6.19
N ARG A 5 16.53 -16.51 -7.13
CA ARG A 5 15.66 -17.11 -8.14
C ARG A 5 14.61 -18.05 -7.55
N ARG A 6 14.88 -18.64 -6.38
CA ARG A 6 13.91 -19.49 -5.66
C ARG A 6 12.63 -18.77 -5.20
N PHE A 7 12.67 -17.44 -5.13
CA PHE A 7 11.51 -16.59 -4.82
C PHE A 7 10.89 -15.96 -6.07
N ALA A 8 11.38 -16.33 -7.27
CA ALA A 8 10.73 -15.95 -8.50
C ALA A 8 9.45 -16.78 -8.67
N ASP A 9 8.41 -16.11 -9.17
CA ASP A 9 7.20 -16.77 -9.58
C ASP A 9 7.50 -17.74 -10.74
N GLN A 10 7.05 -19.00 -10.63
CA GLN A 10 7.41 -20.06 -11.55
C GLN A 10 6.86 -19.83 -12.97
N PHE A 11 5.69 -19.19 -13.07
CA PHE A 11 4.99 -18.98 -14.33
C PHE A 11 5.51 -17.77 -15.09
N THR A 12 5.76 -16.67 -14.39
CA THR A 12 6.21 -15.41 -14.99
C THR A 12 7.73 -15.26 -15.03
N GLY A 13 8.46 -16.02 -14.21
CA GLY A 13 9.91 -15.88 -13.98
C GLY A 13 10.30 -14.59 -13.26
N ILE A 14 9.33 -13.77 -12.83
CA ILE A 14 9.56 -12.50 -12.16
C ILE A 14 9.68 -12.74 -10.66
N ASN A 15 10.70 -12.16 -10.02
CA ASN A 15 10.75 -12.09 -8.57
C ASN A 15 10.12 -10.75 -8.11
N PRO A 16 8.95 -10.75 -7.45
CA PRO A 16 8.27 -9.53 -7.01
C PRO A 16 8.96 -8.82 -5.85
N PHE A 17 9.83 -9.50 -5.12
CA PHE A 17 10.41 -8.97 -3.89
C PHE A 17 11.79 -8.37 -4.13
N LEU A 18 12.42 -8.70 -5.26
CA LEU A 18 13.70 -8.12 -5.64
C LEU A 18 13.54 -6.62 -5.93
N PRO A 19 14.37 -5.78 -5.30
CA PRO A 19 14.25 -4.35 -5.50
C PRO A 19 14.73 -3.94 -6.90
N VAL A 20 13.97 -3.04 -7.51
CA VAL A 20 14.13 -2.61 -8.92
C VAL A 20 15.51 -1.99 -9.20
N PHE A 21 16.17 -1.42 -8.20
CA PHE A 21 17.47 -0.74 -8.37
C PHE A 21 18.62 -1.69 -8.70
N LEU A 22 18.52 -2.99 -8.39
CA LEU A 22 19.61 -3.95 -8.63
C LEU A 22 19.86 -4.20 -10.11
N ASN A 23 18.85 -3.97 -10.96
CA ASN A 23 18.91 -4.34 -12.37
C ASN A 23 19.41 -3.22 -13.29
N LYS A 24 19.83 -2.06 -12.74
CA LYS A 24 20.21 -0.89 -13.54
C LYS A 24 21.72 -0.64 -13.52
N LYS A 25 22.32 -0.67 -14.72
CA LYS A 25 23.68 -0.15 -14.94
C LYS A 25 23.65 1.37 -14.74
N LYS A 26 24.60 1.87 -13.95
CA LYS A 26 24.68 3.29 -13.56
C LYS A 26 25.68 4.00 -14.46
N LYS A 27 25.35 5.21 -14.93
CA LYS A 27 26.33 6.09 -15.56
C LYS A 27 27.13 6.81 -14.47
N ALA A 28 28.44 6.95 -14.65
CA ALA A 28 29.30 7.62 -13.68
C ALA A 28 28.86 9.07 -13.41
N SER A 29 28.44 9.79 -14.45
CA SER A 29 27.94 11.16 -14.36
C SER A 29 26.71 11.30 -13.46
N GLU A 30 25.76 10.37 -13.53
CA GLU A 30 24.55 10.39 -12.70
C GLU A 30 24.89 10.13 -11.23
N ILE A 31 25.89 9.27 -10.96
CA ILE A 31 26.39 9.03 -9.60
C ILE A 31 27.02 10.30 -9.03
N ILE A 32 27.92 10.94 -9.78
CA ILE A 32 28.62 12.15 -9.35
C ILE A 32 27.63 13.29 -9.08
N LEU A 33 26.70 13.52 -10.02
CA LEU A 33 25.69 14.56 -9.86
C LEU A 33 24.85 14.34 -8.60
N LYS A 34 24.45 13.09 -8.32
CA LYS A 34 23.70 12.76 -7.11
C LYS A 34 24.52 12.87 -5.83
N LEU A 35 25.80 12.54 -5.87
CA LEU A 35 26.68 12.68 -4.71
C LEU A 35 26.84 14.16 -4.33
N LEU A 36 26.87 15.07 -5.30
CA LEU A 36 26.98 16.51 -5.09
C LEU A 36 25.64 17.17 -4.73
N LEU A 37 24.59 16.95 -5.54
CA LEU A 37 23.29 17.62 -5.36
C LEU A 37 22.40 16.95 -4.31
N GLY A 38 22.53 15.63 -4.12
CA GLY A 38 21.69 14.85 -3.22
C GLY A 38 21.71 15.36 -1.78
N PRO A 39 22.89 15.56 -1.15
CA PRO A 39 22.99 16.10 0.20
C PRO A 39 22.39 17.50 0.32
N ILE A 40 22.59 18.36 -0.68
CA ILE A 40 22.02 19.72 -0.70
C ILE A 40 20.49 19.65 -0.72
N LEU A 41 19.91 18.79 -1.57
CA LEU A 41 18.47 18.58 -1.63
C LEU A 41 17.91 18.06 -0.30
N VAL A 42 18.58 17.08 0.32
CA VAL A 42 18.16 16.53 1.62
C VAL A 42 18.22 17.61 2.71
N LEU A 43 19.30 18.40 2.76
CA LEU A 43 19.49 19.46 3.75
C LEU A 43 18.38 20.52 3.70
N ILE A 44 17.87 20.83 2.51
CA ILE A 44 16.77 21.79 2.32
C ILE A 44 15.42 21.13 2.58
N ARG A 45 15.18 19.94 2.01
CA ARG A 45 13.86 19.29 2.02
C ARG A 45 13.52 18.70 3.37
N LEU A 46 14.48 18.11 4.07
CA LEU A 46 14.23 17.38 5.31
C LEU A 46 13.68 18.30 6.42
N PRO A 47 14.25 19.48 6.72
CA PRO A 47 13.68 20.39 7.72
C PRO A 47 12.26 20.82 7.38
N LEU A 48 11.99 21.12 6.11
CA LEU A 48 10.66 21.51 5.65
C LEU A 48 9.65 20.37 5.83
N ILE A 49 10.03 19.14 5.44
CA ILE A 49 9.19 17.96 5.66
C ILE A 49 8.92 17.77 7.15
N LEU A 50 9.92 17.93 8.01
CA LEU A 50 9.76 17.78 9.46
C LEU A 50 8.79 18.82 10.05
N ILE A 51 8.81 20.06 9.56
CA ILE A 51 7.84 21.09 9.95
C ILE A 51 6.40 20.66 9.60
N PHE A 52 6.15 20.25 8.36
CA PHE A 52 4.80 19.80 7.96
C PHE A 52 4.38 18.49 8.62
N ALA A 53 5.31 17.58 8.88
CA ALA A 53 5.04 16.37 9.65
C ALA A 53 4.67 16.69 11.10
N LEU A 54 5.36 17.65 11.73
CA LEU A 54 5.02 18.13 13.06
C LEU A 54 3.64 18.76 13.10
N LEU A 55 3.28 19.59 12.11
CA LEU A 55 1.93 20.17 12.00
C LEU A 55 0.85 19.08 11.90
N LEU A 56 1.09 18.01 11.12
CA LEU A 56 0.19 16.87 11.04
C LEU A 56 0.07 16.14 12.38
N VAL A 57 1.17 15.94 13.09
CA VAL A 57 1.18 15.32 14.43
C VAL A 57 0.39 16.17 15.43
N LEU A 58 0.64 17.48 15.49
CA LEU A 58 -0.09 18.40 16.36
C LEU A 58 -1.59 18.43 16.03
N TYR A 59 -1.94 18.38 14.74
CA TYR A 59 -3.32 18.29 14.30
C TYR A 59 -4.03 17.04 14.87
N HIS A 60 -3.42 15.86 14.69
CA HIS A 60 -4.03 14.60 15.14
C HIS A 60 -3.99 14.40 16.65
N SER A 61 -3.01 14.98 17.36
CA SER A 61 -2.91 14.85 18.81
C SER A 61 -3.75 15.84 19.59
N ILE A 62 -4.01 17.03 19.04
CA ILE A 62 -4.62 18.14 19.80
C ILE A 62 -5.86 18.65 19.08
N PHE A 63 -5.70 19.18 17.86
CA PHE A 63 -6.76 19.95 17.21
C PHE A 63 -7.99 19.11 16.86
N ILE A 64 -7.82 17.85 16.45
CA ILE A 64 -8.96 17.00 16.09
C ILE A 64 -9.88 16.71 17.28
N HIS A 65 -9.36 16.71 18.51
CA HIS A 65 -10.13 16.47 19.73
C HIS A 65 -10.95 17.68 20.16
N LEU A 66 -10.60 18.89 19.71
CA LEU A 66 -11.37 20.11 19.97
C LEU A 66 -12.65 20.19 19.14
N LEU A 67 -12.71 19.45 18.03
CA LEU A 67 -13.90 19.35 17.20
C LEU A 67 -14.84 18.31 17.81
N VAL A 68 -16.14 18.59 17.88
CA VAL A 68 -17.13 17.63 18.40
C VAL A 68 -17.83 16.89 17.25
N VAL A 69 -18.21 17.62 16.20
CA VAL A 69 -19.00 17.08 15.08
C VAL A 69 -18.13 16.31 14.08
N ASN A 70 -18.43 15.02 13.88
CA ASN A 70 -17.64 14.12 13.03
C ASN A 70 -17.58 14.55 11.55
N SER A 71 -18.68 15.04 10.98
CA SER A 71 -18.69 15.52 9.59
C SER A 71 -17.78 16.73 9.42
N PHE A 72 -17.73 17.62 10.42
CA PHE A 72 -16.83 18.77 10.41
C PHE A 72 -15.37 18.35 10.60
N LYS A 73 -15.09 17.41 11.53
CA LYS A 73 -13.76 16.78 11.65
C LYS A 73 -13.27 16.24 10.32
N ARG A 74 -14.14 15.57 9.57
CA ARG A 74 -13.80 14.97 8.27
C ARG A 74 -13.36 16.04 7.26
N VAL A 75 -14.10 17.13 7.14
CA VAL A 75 -13.78 18.22 6.21
C VAL A 75 -12.46 18.88 6.59
N VAL A 76 -12.26 19.22 7.86
CA VAL A 76 -11.01 19.83 8.34
C VAL A 76 -9.83 18.88 8.16
N THR A 77 -10.02 17.58 8.42
CA THR A 77 -8.98 16.55 8.24
C THR A 77 -8.57 16.44 6.77
N LEU A 78 -9.55 16.38 5.86
CA LEU A 78 -9.30 16.34 4.42
C LEU A 78 -8.52 17.58 3.96
N PHE A 79 -8.90 18.77 4.43
CA PHE A 79 -8.20 20.01 4.10
C PHE A 79 -6.76 20.02 4.63
N ASN A 80 -6.57 19.67 5.91
CA ASN A 80 -5.25 19.63 6.52
C ASN A 80 -4.32 18.61 5.84
N HIS A 81 -4.84 17.41 5.55
CA HIS A 81 -4.12 16.39 4.79
C HIS A 81 -3.81 16.85 3.37
N LEU A 82 -4.76 17.48 2.69
CA LEU A 82 -4.55 18.02 1.34
C LEU A 82 -3.38 19.00 1.33
N VAL A 83 -3.34 19.97 2.23
CA VAL A 83 -2.27 20.98 2.28
C VAL A 83 -0.95 20.37 2.71
N CYS A 84 -0.89 19.75 3.89
CA CYS A 84 0.37 19.28 4.47
C CYS A 84 0.99 18.14 3.65
N LEU A 85 0.20 17.14 3.25
CA LEU A 85 0.73 16.00 2.51
C LEU A 85 1.02 16.37 1.04
N ARG A 86 0.32 17.35 0.44
CA ARG A 86 0.72 17.86 -0.88
C ARG A 86 2.09 18.49 -0.85
N VAL A 87 2.38 19.30 0.18
CA VAL A 87 3.69 19.93 0.34
C VAL A 87 4.76 18.86 0.61
N ILE A 88 4.50 17.89 1.48
CA ILE A 88 5.42 16.76 1.71
C ILE A 88 5.70 16.00 0.42
N LEU A 89 4.66 15.61 -0.34
CA LEU A 89 4.82 14.92 -1.63
C LEU A 89 5.60 15.77 -2.64
N PHE A 90 5.36 17.08 -2.68
CA PHE A 90 6.10 18.02 -3.52
C PHE A 90 7.59 18.05 -3.13
N LEU A 91 7.91 18.15 -1.83
CA LEU A 91 9.29 18.12 -1.32
C LEU A 91 9.97 16.77 -1.56
N MET A 92 9.21 15.68 -1.60
CA MET A 92 9.68 14.36 -2.03
C MET A 92 9.86 14.25 -3.56
N GLY A 93 9.62 15.32 -4.33
CA GLY A 93 9.80 15.35 -5.78
C GLY A 93 8.61 14.85 -6.60
N PHE A 94 7.44 14.60 -6.00
CA PHE A 94 6.21 14.23 -6.72
C PHE A 94 5.43 15.47 -7.19
N TYR A 95 5.95 16.12 -8.23
CA TYR A 95 5.36 17.36 -8.75
C TYR A 95 4.03 17.13 -9.47
N LYS A 96 3.91 16.04 -10.23
CA LYS A 96 2.73 15.69 -11.03
C LYS A 96 2.39 14.22 -10.87
N PHE A 97 1.09 13.90 -10.85
CA PHE A 97 0.58 12.53 -10.84
C PHE A 97 -0.06 12.22 -12.18
N LYS A 98 0.25 11.06 -12.77
CA LYS A 98 -0.44 10.59 -13.98
C LYS A 98 -1.66 9.79 -13.54
N THR A 99 -2.83 10.41 -13.54
CA THR A 99 -4.07 9.79 -13.04
C THR A 99 -4.93 9.24 -14.17
N SER A 100 -5.51 8.05 -13.95
CA SER A 100 -6.46 7.40 -14.84
C SER A 100 -7.59 6.78 -14.01
N PHE A 101 -8.66 7.54 -13.77
CA PHE A 101 -9.79 7.08 -12.98
C PHE A 101 -10.94 6.60 -13.88
N LYS A 102 -11.30 5.32 -13.76
CA LYS A 102 -12.43 4.68 -14.44
C LYS A 102 -13.41 4.15 -13.40
N ILE A 103 -13.98 5.05 -12.61
CA ILE A 103 -14.96 4.72 -11.57
C ILE A 103 -16.31 5.11 -12.12
N LEU A 104 -17.23 4.13 -12.21
CA LEU A 104 -18.65 4.09 -12.60
C LEU A 104 -19.36 5.43 -12.98
N SER A 105 -18.67 6.29 -13.71
CA SER A 105 -19.21 7.42 -14.45
C SER A 105 -19.79 6.79 -15.69
N LYS A 106 -21.09 6.98 -15.89
CA LYS A 106 -21.66 6.96 -17.24
C LYS A 106 -20.73 7.81 -18.12
N GLU A 107 -20.30 7.24 -19.24
CA GLU A 107 -19.59 7.92 -20.34
C GLU A 107 -18.10 8.26 -20.15
N GLY A 108 -17.25 7.44 -20.82
CA GLY A 108 -16.27 7.87 -21.84
C GLY A 108 -15.12 8.83 -21.50
N SER A 109 -15.11 9.50 -20.36
CA SER A 109 -14.12 10.53 -20.02
C SER A 109 -12.85 9.89 -19.44
N ASN A 110 -11.75 9.93 -20.20
CA ASN A 110 -10.41 9.53 -19.73
C ASN A 110 -9.75 10.57 -18.79
N LYS A 111 -10.45 11.65 -18.43
CA LYS A 111 -9.93 12.74 -17.57
C LYS A 111 -11.00 13.22 -16.59
N SER A 112 -11.56 12.32 -15.80
CA SER A 112 -12.39 12.72 -14.66
C SER A 112 -11.51 13.19 -13.50
N PRO A 113 -11.96 14.18 -12.71
CA PRO A 113 -11.33 14.50 -11.43
C PRO A 113 -11.27 13.25 -10.55
N PRO A 114 -10.36 13.20 -9.55
CA PRO A 114 -10.36 12.09 -8.61
C PRO A 114 -11.75 11.92 -8.00
N PRO A 115 -12.24 10.67 -7.92
CA PRO A 115 -13.55 10.37 -7.35
C PRO A 115 -13.64 10.96 -5.94
N LYS A 116 -14.80 11.54 -5.59
CA LYS A 116 -15.09 11.83 -4.18
C LYS A 116 -15.33 10.50 -3.47
N MET A 117 -14.35 10.04 -2.70
CA MET A 117 -14.49 8.81 -1.92
C MET A 117 -15.25 9.10 -0.63
N ASN A 118 -16.46 8.56 -0.54
CA ASN A 118 -17.31 8.73 0.63
C ASN A 118 -16.92 7.75 1.74
N SER A 119 -17.42 8.04 2.94
CA SER A 119 -17.30 7.14 4.07
C SER A 119 -17.96 5.79 3.76
N GLY A 120 -17.36 4.70 4.21
CA GLY A 120 -17.87 3.34 3.97
C GLY A 120 -17.54 2.74 2.61
N PHE A 121 -16.80 3.44 1.75
CA PHE A 121 -16.23 2.86 0.52
C PHE A 121 -15.10 1.90 0.89
N ILE A 122 -14.93 0.84 0.10
CA ILE A 122 -13.83 -0.12 0.24
C ILE A 122 -12.81 0.16 -0.86
N VAL A 123 -11.56 0.39 -0.46
CA VAL A 123 -10.47 0.72 -1.36
C VAL A 123 -9.43 -0.40 -1.29
N LEU A 124 -9.21 -1.09 -2.40
CA LEU A 124 -8.19 -2.11 -2.52
C LEU A 124 -7.00 -1.55 -3.29
N ALA A 125 -5.85 -1.40 -2.63
CA ALA A 125 -4.65 -0.85 -3.26
C ALA A 125 -3.50 -1.85 -3.26
N ASN A 126 -2.67 -1.82 -4.29
CA ASN A 126 -1.37 -2.49 -4.26
C ASN A 126 -0.42 -1.78 -3.29
N HIS A 127 0.58 -2.49 -2.78
CA HIS A 127 1.55 -1.93 -1.85
C HIS A 127 2.96 -2.12 -2.38
N THR A 128 3.65 -1.02 -2.68
CA THR A 128 4.99 -1.04 -3.30
C THR A 128 5.96 -0.10 -2.60
N SER A 129 5.46 0.94 -1.92
CA SER A 129 6.27 1.98 -1.30
C SER A 129 5.65 2.50 0.00
N PRO A 130 6.47 2.94 0.99
CA PRO A 130 6.01 3.78 2.10
C PRO A 130 5.21 5.01 1.66
N VAL A 131 5.51 5.54 0.46
CA VAL A 131 4.83 6.70 -0.12
C VAL A 131 3.36 6.42 -0.42
N ASP A 132 2.98 5.16 -0.58
CA ASP A 132 1.59 4.76 -0.86
C ASP A 132 0.65 5.23 0.26
N TYR A 133 1.05 5.09 1.53
CA TYR A 133 0.31 5.62 2.67
C TYR A 133 0.13 7.14 2.61
N ILE A 134 1.21 7.86 2.30
CA ILE A 134 1.22 9.33 2.22
C ILE A 134 0.28 9.78 1.10
N TYR A 135 0.40 9.18 -0.09
CA TYR A 135 -0.41 9.51 -1.25
C TYR A 135 -1.88 9.19 -1.03
N MET A 136 -2.22 8.01 -0.48
CA MET A 136 -3.60 7.63 -0.23
C MET A 136 -4.21 8.53 0.87
N THR A 137 -3.45 8.91 1.89
CA THR A 137 -3.90 9.87 2.91
C THR A 137 -4.16 11.25 2.32
N TYR A 138 -3.27 11.74 1.45
CA TYR A 138 -3.45 12.97 0.69
C TYR A 138 -4.73 12.94 -0.16
N LEU A 139 -4.97 11.82 -0.85
CA LEU A 139 -6.07 11.71 -1.80
C LEU A 139 -7.44 11.63 -1.12
N MET A 140 -7.55 10.83 -0.06
CA MET A 140 -8.86 10.48 0.51
C MET A 140 -8.88 10.34 2.04
N SER A 141 -7.74 10.48 2.72
CA SER A 141 -7.64 10.32 4.19
C SER A 141 -8.33 9.04 4.68
N PRO A 142 -7.94 7.84 4.18
CA PRO A 142 -8.65 6.61 4.49
C PRO A 142 -8.34 6.13 5.91
N ILE A 143 -9.17 5.21 6.40
CA ILE A 143 -8.76 4.31 7.48
C ILE A 143 -7.93 3.21 6.84
N PHE A 144 -6.65 3.11 7.16
CA PHE A 144 -5.86 1.94 6.78
C PHE A 144 -6.16 0.78 7.71
N SER A 145 -5.98 -0.44 7.23
CA SER A 145 -6.10 -1.63 8.08
C SER A 145 -4.90 -2.54 7.99
N LYS A 146 -4.52 -3.11 9.13
CA LYS A 146 -3.60 -4.25 9.20
C LYS A 146 -4.38 -5.56 9.19
N GLN A 147 -3.87 -6.55 8.45
CA GLN A 147 -4.48 -7.86 8.32
C GLN A 147 -3.99 -8.82 9.41
N TYR A 148 -4.90 -9.58 10.00
CA TYR A 148 -4.65 -10.67 10.93
C TYR A 148 -5.28 -11.93 10.36
N ILE A 149 -4.50 -13.00 10.23
CA ILE A 149 -4.92 -14.25 9.59
C ILE A 149 -5.00 -15.32 10.67
N SER A 150 -6.23 -15.76 10.97
CA SER A 150 -6.48 -16.87 11.90
C SER A 150 -6.40 -18.21 11.15
N THR A 151 -5.65 -19.14 11.72
CA THR A 151 -5.33 -20.46 11.14
C THR A 151 -5.93 -21.64 11.88
N LYS A 152 -6.92 -21.37 12.74
CA LYS A 152 -7.43 -22.33 13.72
C LYS A 152 -7.96 -23.64 13.14
N ASP A 153 -8.50 -23.60 11.92
CA ASP A 153 -8.98 -24.78 11.19
C ASP A 153 -8.20 -24.91 9.88
N SER A 154 -7.52 -26.04 9.69
CA SER A 154 -6.68 -26.35 8.52
C SER A 154 -7.39 -26.22 7.16
N SER A 155 -8.71 -26.05 7.15
CA SER A 155 -9.55 -25.91 5.96
C SER A 155 -10.05 -24.48 5.68
N GLN A 156 -10.01 -23.54 6.64
CA GLN A 156 -10.53 -22.17 6.44
C GLN A 156 -9.65 -21.11 7.10
N THR A 157 -8.96 -20.32 6.28
CA THR A 157 -8.25 -19.12 6.74
C THR A 157 -9.25 -17.97 6.91
N LYS A 158 -9.28 -17.36 8.09
CA LYS A 158 -10.14 -16.20 8.35
C LYS A 158 -9.31 -14.93 8.47
N VAL A 159 -9.65 -13.91 7.70
CA VAL A 159 -8.98 -12.60 7.74
C VAL A 159 -9.77 -11.64 8.64
N LEU A 160 -9.09 -11.08 9.63
CA LEU A 160 -9.57 -9.99 10.47
C LEU A 160 -8.77 -8.72 10.16
N LEU A 161 -9.42 -7.57 10.27
CA LEU A 161 -8.80 -6.27 10.01
C LEU A 161 -8.73 -5.47 11.31
N SER A 162 -7.58 -4.86 11.58
CA SER A 162 -7.44 -3.84 12.61
C SER A 162 -7.32 -2.47 11.96
N PRO A 163 -8.19 -1.50 12.27
CA PRO A 163 -7.99 -0.11 11.85
C PRO A 163 -6.68 0.44 12.40
N LEU A 164 -6.01 1.27 11.61
CA LEU A 164 -4.79 1.95 12.00
C LEU A 164 -5.11 3.39 12.41
N SER A 165 -4.62 3.80 13.58
CA SER A 165 -4.55 5.21 13.95
C SER A 165 -3.56 5.96 13.05
N PHE A 166 -3.54 7.30 13.11
CA PHE A 166 -2.59 8.10 12.38
C PHE A 166 -1.12 7.72 12.68
N PHE A 167 -0.78 7.55 13.96
CA PHE A 167 0.57 7.15 14.37
C PHE A 167 0.92 5.72 13.95
N GLN A 168 -0.04 4.80 14.06
CA GLN A 168 0.14 3.44 13.55
C GLN A 168 0.31 3.43 12.03
N THR A 169 -0.36 4.32 11.29
CA THR A 169 -0.19 4.49 9.84
C THR A 169 1.21 5.00 9.49
N ILE A 170 1.74 5.98 10.24
CA ILE A 170 3.14 6.41 10.08
C ILE A 170 4.09 5.24 10.36
N LYS A 171 3.88 4.52 11.47
CA LYS A 171 4.68 3.33 11.80
C LYS A 171 4.58 2.26 10.69
N ALA A 172 3.41 2.08 10.09
CA ALA A 172 3.18 1.16 8.98
C ALA A 172 3.96 1.53 7.72
N ALA A 173 3.97 2.81 7.38
CA ALA A 173 4.74 3.32 6.25
C ALA A 173 6.25 3.08 6.46
N PHE A 174 6.74 3.33 7.68
CA PHE A 174 8.17 3.32 7.99
C PHE A 174 8.71 2.04 8.65
N SER A 175 7.89 1.00 8.79
CA SER A 175 8.28 -0.32 9.29
C SER A 175 8.15 -1.37 8.17
N LEU A 176 9.12 -2.26 8.09
CA LEU A 176 9.10 -3.38 7.15
C LEU A 176 8.09 -4.44 7.64
N ASP A 177 8.17 -4.80 8.92
CA ASP A 177 7.39 -5.87 9.53
C ASP A 177 5.91 -5.52 9.64
N TYR A 178 5.59 -4.23 9.76
CA TYR A 178 4.20 -3.78 9.88
C TYR A 178 3.41 -3.99 8.57
N SER A 179 4.09 -4.16 7.44
CA SER A 179 3.45 -4.42 6.15
C SER A 179 2.99 -5.86 5.95
N ILE A 180 3.41 -6.78 6.82
CA ILE A 180 3.11 -8.21 6.75
C ILE A 180 1.91 -8.53 7.67
N PRO A 181 0.95 -9.35 7.23
CA PRO A 181 -0.10 -9.90 8.06
C PRO A 181 0.46 -10.59 9.29
N VAL A 182 -0.26 -10.50 10.40
CA VAL A 182 0.03 -11.31 11.57
C VAL A 182 -0.74 -12.61 11.43
N GLN A 183 -0.03 -13.73 11.43
CA GLN A 183 -0.63 -15.07 11.41
C GLN A 183 -0.51 -15.69 12.80
N GLY A 184 -1.54 -16.41 13.23
CA GLY A 184 -1.54 -17.18 14.47
C GLY A 184 -2.92 -17.70 14.81
N ASP A 185 -3.00 -18.55 15.81
CA ASP A 185 -4.28 -19.03 16.34
C ASP A 185 -5.00 -17.91 17.10
N ASP A 186 -6.31 -18.07 17.35
CA ASP A 186 -7.10 -17.04 18.05
C ASP A 186 -6.48 -16.58 19.38
N THR A 187 -5.80 -17.48 20.10
CA THR A 187 -5.08 -17.18 21.34
C THR A 187 -3.81 -16.35 21.10
N GLU A 188 -3.05 -16.63 20.04
CA GLU A 188 -1.86 -15.87 19.66
C GLU A 188 -2.24 -14.50 19.12
N LEU A 189 -3.29 -14.45 18.30
CA LEU A 189 -3.86 -13.20 17.82
C LEU A 189 -4.36 -12.37 19.01
N ALA A 190 -5.00 -12.97 20.01
CA ALA A 190 -5.46 -12.26 21.21
C ALA A 190 -4.33 -11.58 22.00
N LYS A 191 -3.08 -12.05 21.92
CA LYS A 191 -1.92 -11.38 22.55
C LYS A 191 -1.64 -10.01 21.95
N HIS A 192 -2.06 -9.77 20.71
CA HIS A 192 -1.97 -8.43 20.11
C HIS A 192 -3.09 -7.55 20.63
N HIS A 193 -2.73 -6.44 21.29
CA HIS A 193 -3.65 -5.44 21.86
C HIS A 193 -4.51 -4.70 20.82
N ASP A 194 -4.27 -4.92 19.53
CA ASP A 194 -5.02 -4.28 18.45
C ASP A 194 -6.46 -4.83 18.37
N GLN A 195 -7.42 -3.94 18.13
CA GLN A 195 -8.83 -4.27 17.96
C GLN A 195 -9.05 -4.97 16.61
N LYS A 196 -9.34 -6.28 16.65
CA LYS A 196 -9.54 -7.09 15.44
C LYS A 196 -11.02 -7.15 15.11
N LEU A 197 -11.39 -6.62 13.96
CA LEU A 197 -12.76 -6.49 13.50
C LEU A 197 -12.97 -7.27 12.21
N LYS A 198 -14.21 -7.70 11.98
CA LYS A 198 -14.62 -8.18 10.64
C LYS A 198 -14.65 -6.99 9.68
N VAL A 199 -14.49 -7.28 8.39
CA VAL A 199 -14.55 -6.26 7.31
C VAL A 199 -15.84 -5.44 7.42
N ILE A 200 -16.98 -6.11 7.63
CA ILE A 200 -18.29 -5.45 7.75
C ILE A 200 -18.35 -4.44 8.91
N SER A 201 -17.93 -4.84 10.12
CA SER A 201 -18.01 -3.98 11.31
C SER A 201 -17.12 -2.74 11.16
N LEU A 202 -15.98 -2.88 10.47
CA LEU A 202 -15.10 -1.76 10.21
C LEU A 202 -15.69 -0.78 9.18
N ILE A 203 -16.36 -1.29 8.15
CA ILE A 203 -17.02 -0.45 7.14
C ILE A 203 -18.23 0.28 7.71
N GLN A 204 -19.05 -0.40 8.52
CA GLN A 204 -20.20 0.20 9.19
C GLN A 204 -19.76 1.34 10.12
N SER A 205 -18.80 1.07 11.03
CA SER A 205 -18.25 2.12 11.91
C SER A 205 -17.63 3.28 11.12
N SER A 206 -16.97 3.01 10.00
CA SER A 206 -16.43 4.07 9.15
C SER A 206 -17.50 4.93 8.48
N PHE A 207 -18.60 4.31 8.06
CA PHE A 207 -19.77 5.00 7.48
C PHE A 207 -20.48 5.86 8.52
N ASP A 208 -20.84 5.27 9.66
CA ASP A 208 -21.62 5.90 10.73
C ASP A 208 -20.87 7.06 11.38
N GLU A 209 -19.55 6.91 11.60
CA GLU A 209 -18.72 7.95 12.21
C GLU A 209 -18.07 8.91 11.19
N HIS A 210 -18.38 8.77 9.91
CA HIS A 210 -17.82 9.58 8.82
C HIS A 210 -16.28 9.61 8.78
N LYS A 211 -15.63 8.51 9.15
CA LYS A 211 -14.16 8.41 9.25
C LYS A 211 -13.46 8.33 7.88
N GLY A 212 -14.19 7.97 6.82
CA GLY A 212 -13.69 7.91 5.44
C GLY A 212 -13.80 6.53 4.80
N PRO A 213 -13.14 6.31 3.65
CA PRO A 213 -13.06 4.99 3.04
C PRO A 213 -12.12 4.07 3.82
N LEU A 214 -12.38 2.77 3.80
CA LEU A 214 -11.49 1.74 4.31
C LEU A 214 -10.47 1.38 3.21
N CYS A 215 -9.18 1.63 3.43
CA CYS A 215 -8.11 1.27 2.49
C CYS A 215 -7.38 0.02 2.98
N VAL A 216 -7.44 -1.04 2.16
CA VAL A 216 -6.79 -2.32 2.40
C VAL A 216 -5.71 -2.54 1.35
N PHE A 217 -4.47 -2.75 1.79
CA PHE A 217 -3.41 -3.27 0.94
C PHE A 217 -3.61 -4.77 0.76
N PHE A 218 -4.44 -5.15 -0.21
CA PHE A 218 -5.00 -6.51 -0.35
C PHE A 218 -3.94 -7.60 -0.53
N GLU A 219 -2.78 -7.26 -1.11
CA GLU A 219 -1.66 -8.19 -1.32
C GLU A 219 -1.02 -8.67 0.00
N GLY A 220 -1.18 -7.94 1.11
CA GLY A 220 -0.56 -8.28 2.40
C GLY A 220 0.96 -8.17 2.42
N ALA A 221 1.61 -7.61 1.39
CA ALA A 221 3.06 -7.43 1.38
C ALA A 221 3.47 -6.37 0.37
N LYS A 222 4.72 -5.89 0.49
CA LYS A 222 5.28 -4.95 -0.48
C LYS A 222 5.83 -5.68 -1.70
N THR A 223 5.49 -5.21 -2.90
CA THR A 223 6.03 -5.72 -4.17
C THR A 223 6.87 -4.67 -4.89
N ASN A 224 7.60 -5.12 -5.90
CA ASN A 224 8.42 -4.27 -6.74
C ASN A 224 7.66 -3.63 -7.90
N GLY A 225 6.32 -3.75 -7.94
CA GLY A 225 5.47 -3.14 -8.95
C GLY A 225 5.50 -3.79 -10.34
N TYR A 226 6.23 -4.89 -10.54
CA TYR A 226 6.20 -5.68 -11.79
C TYR A 226 5.13 -6.77 -11.79
N GLY A 227 4.74 -7.23 -10.61
CA GLY A 227 3.60 -8.11 -10.42
C GLY A 227 2.89 -7.81 -9.11
N PHE A 228 1.69 -8.38 -8.96
CA PHE A 228 0.92 -8.32 -7.72
C PHE A 228 0.75 -9.72 -7.13
N LEU A 229 0.71 -9.80 -5.79
CA LEU A 229 0.56 -11.05 -5.05
C LEU A 229 -0.90 -11.49 -5.00
N GLN A 230 -1.09 -12.80 -4.83
CA GLN A 230 -2.43 -13.33 -4.59
C GLN A 230 -2.93 -12.93 -3.19
N ALA A 231 -4.08 -12.28 -3.14
CA ALA A 231 -4.78 -12.01 -1.89
C ALA A 231 -5.37 -13.28 -1.27
N GLU A 232 -5.52 -13.25 0.05
CA GLU A 232 -6.27 -14.25 0.81
C GLU A 232 -7.72 -14.29 0.32
N GLU A 233 -8.22 -15.51 0.07
CA GLU A 233 -9.52 -15.71 -0.55
C GLU A 233 -10.67 -15.26 0.35
N SER A 234 -10.57 -15.50 1.65
CA SER A 234 -11.55 -15.05 2.63
C SER A 234 -11.66 -13.53 2.74
N LEU A 235 -10.57 -12.78 2.52
CA LEU A 235 -10.64 -11.31 2.45
C LEU A 235 -11.47 -10.86 1.24
N ILE A 236 -11.26 -11.46 0.08
CA ILE A 236 -11.99 -11.13 -1.15
C ILE A 236 -13.46 -11.51 -1.01
N GLN A 237 -13.73 -12.68 -0.42
CA GLN A 237 -15.09 -13.13 -0.11
C GLN A 237 -15.80 -12.15 0.82
N ASP A 238 -15.20 -11.80 1.97
CA ASP A 238 -15.78 -10.84 2.92
C ASP A 238 -16.10 -9.50 2.24
N ILE A 239 -15.21 -8.99 1.39
CA ILE A 239 -15.43 -7.74 0.66
C ILE A 239 -16.59 -7.84 -0.33
N ALA A 240 -16.66 -8.94 -1.07
CA ALA A 240 -17.70 -9.17 -2.07
C ALA A 240 -19.08 -9.31 -1.39
N GLU A 241 -19.17 -10.06 -0.29
CA GLU A 241 -20.38 -10.17 0.53
C GLU A 241 -20.81 -8.81 1.09
N VAL A 242 -19.88 -7.98 1.55
CA VAL A 242 -20.21 -6.64 2.06
C VAL A 242 -20.69 -5.73 0.94
N GLN A 243 -20.05 -5.77 -0.23
CA GLN A 243 -20.47 -4.99 -1.40
C GLN A 243 -21.91 -5.34 -1.79
N GLU A 244 -22.24 -6.63 -1.88
CA GLU A 244 -23.56 -7.09 -2.27
C GLU A 244 -24.62 -6.76 -1.22
N LYS A 245 -24.39 -7.18 0.03
CA LYS A 245 -25.39 -7.09 1.11
C LYS A 245 -25.67 -5.65 1.54
N TYR A 246 -24.66 -4.79 1.54
CA TYR A 246 -24.77 -3.41 2.04
C TYR A 246 -24.64 -2.36 0.94
N ARG A 247 -24.63 -2.79 -0.33
CA ARG A 247 -24.50 -1.93 -1.52
C ARG A 247 -23.36 -0.92 -1.37
N ARG A 248 -22.21 -1.36 -0.86
CA ARG A 248 -21.01 -0.53 -0.67
C ARG A 248 -20.14 -0.55 -1.90
N GLU A 249 -19.65 0.61 -2.32
CA GLU A 249 -18.77 0.70 -3.47
C GLU A 249 -17.37 0.16 -3.15
N VAL A 250 -16.86 -0.67 -4.06
CA VAL A 250 -15.49 -1.18 -4.04
C VAL A 250 -14.71 -0.53 -5.17
N VAL A 251 -13.57 0.08 -4.83
CA VAL A 251 -12.67 0.69 -5.80
C VAL A 251 -11.28 0.10 -5.67
N VAL A 252 -10.73 -0.34 -6.79
CA VAL A 252 -9.37 -0.87 -6.87
C VAL A 252 -8.43 0.21 -7.36
N PHE A 253 -7.29 0.39 -6.67
CA PHE A 253 -6.25 1.36 -6.95
C PHE A 253 -4.95 0.67 -7.33
N ASN A 254 -4.36 1.11 -8.43
CA ASN A 254 -3.03 0.73 -8.83
C ASN A 254 -2.10 1.95 -8.79
N LEU A 255 -1.17 1.92 -7.82
CA LEU A 255 -0.07 2.83 -7.62
C LEU A 255 1.18 2.27 -8.30
N LYS A 256 1.56 2.86 -9.45
CA LYS A 256 2.69 2.41 -10.26
C LYS A 256 3.74 3.51 -10.36
N TYR A 257 4.90 3.26 -9.77
CA TYR A 257 6.05 4.15 -9.91
C TYR A 257 6.75 3.90 -11.25
N THR A 258 6.74 4.92 -12.10
CA THR A 258 7.38 4.88 -13.43
C THR A 258 8.80 5.40 -13.38
N ASP A 259 9.14 6.15 -12.33
CA ASP A 259 10.46 6.75 -12.19
C ASP A 259 11.55 5.68 -12.19
N LYS A 260 12.44 5.83 -13.16
CA LYS A 260 13.59 4.96 -13.34
C LYS A 260 14.85 5.49 -12.66
N SER A 261 14.77 6.54 -11.85
CA SER A 261 15.90 7.09 -11.10
C SER A 261 16.60 6.05 -10.21
N HIS A 262 17.82 6.39 -9.76
CA HIS A 262 18.64 5.48 -8.93
C HIS A 262 17.96 5.03 -7.64
N PHE A 263 17.10 5.86 -7.05
CA PHE A 263 16.39 5.55 -5.82
C PHE A 263 14.89 5.55 -6.12
N SER A 264 14.42 4.48 -6.75
CA SER A 264 12.99 4.31 -7.00
C SER A 264 12.20 4.44 -5.68
N PRO A 265 11.01 5.06 -5.68
CA PRO A 265 10.14 5.06 -4.51
C PRO A 265 9.82 3.66 -3.98
N ILE A 266 9.86 2.65 -4.86
CA ILE A 266 9.61 1.25 -4.55
C ILE A 266 10.60 0.75 -3.48
N ASN A 267 10.07 0.15 -2.41
CA ASN A 267 10.88 -0.39 -1.32
C ASN A 267 10.34 -1.74 -0.82
N THR A 268 11.01 -2.81 -1.20
CA THR A 268 10.67 -4.18 -0.78
C THR A 268 11.58 -4.73 0.33
N THR A 269 12.78 -4.17 0.54
CA THR A 269 13.76 -4.80 1.45
C THR A 269 14.53 -3.84 2.33
N ARG A 270 14.63 -2.56 1.97
CA ARG A 270 15.44 -1.61 2.72
C ARG A 270 14.70 -1.13 3.96
N ASN A 271 15.48 -0.73 4.95
CA ASN A 271 14.96 0.08 6.05
C ASN A 271 14.19 1.28 5.48
N PRO A 272 12.88 1.42 5.75
CA PRO A 272 12.07 2.46 5.13
C PRO A 272 12.52 3.89 5.44
N PHE A 273 13.07 4.14 6.63
CA PHE A 273 13.57 5.45 7.01
C PHE A 273 14.80 5.83 6.18
N LEU A 274 15.79 4.96 6.10
CA LEU A 274 16.96 5.19 5.23
C LEU A 274 16.54 5.35 3.77
N HIS A 275 15.61 4.50 3.30
CA HIS A 275 15.07 4.60 1.95
C HIS A 275 14.40 5.96 1.69
N PHE A 276 13.67 6.48 2.67
CA PHE A 276 13.05 7.80 2.59
C PHE A 276 14.08 8.91 2.47
N ILE A 277 15.14 8.91 3.29
CA ILE A 277 16.23 9.90 3.16
C ILE A 277 16.88 9.82 1.78
N LEU A 278 17.14 8.61 1.26
CA LEU A 278 17.68 8.43 -0.09
C LEU A 278 16.71 8.92 -1.17
N LEU A 279 15.41 8.74 -0.98
CA LEU A 279 14.39 9.23 -1.91
C LEU A 279 14.39 10.77 -2.02
N LEU A 280 14.69 11.48 -0.94
CA LEU A 280 14.79 12.94 -0.94
C LEU A 280 15.96 13.47 -1.79
N THR A 281 16.94 12.63 -2.13
CA THR A 281 18.03 12.99 -3.06
C THR A 281 17.57 13.05 -4.52
N ASN A 282 16.41 12.48 -4.87
CA ASN A 282 15.90 12.54 -6.24
C ASN A 282 15.30 13.91 -6.54
N PHE A 283 15.69 14.50 -7.66
CA PHE A 283 15.11 15.78 -8.09
C PHE A 283 13.60 15.68 -8.33
N SER A 284 13.15 14.62 -9.01
CA SER A 284 11.75 14.33 -9.30
C SER A 284 11.47 12.84 -9.15
N ASN A 285 10.25 12.50 -8.75
CA ASN A 285 9.70 11.15 -8.73
C ASN A 285 8.36 11.16 -9.48
N GLU A 286 8.00 10.05 -10.11
CA GLU A 286 6.76 9.94 -10.89
C GLU A 286 5.92 8.76 -10.40
N LEU A 287 4.65 9.05 -10.10
CA LEU A 287 3.64 8.09 -9.70
C LEU A 287 2.48 8.15 -10.70
N LYS A 288 2.19 7.00 -11.30
CA LYS A 288 0.98 6.77 -12.10
C LYS A 288 -0.06 6.10 -11.21
N VAL A 289 -1.26 6.66 -11.18
CA VAL A 289 -2.37 6.15 -10.38
C VAL A 289 -3.53 5.81 -11.30
N SER A 290 -3.89 4.54 -11.33
CA SER A 290 -5.11 4.08 -12.00
C SER A 290 -6.11 3.66 -10.93
N ALA A 291 -7.40 3.92 -11.13
CA ALA A 291 -8.43 3.32 -10.29
C ALA A 291 -9.63 2.86 -11.10
N LYS A 292 -10.30 1.79 -10.64
CA LYS A 292 -11.50 1.24 -11.26
C LYS A 292 -12.51 0.83 -10.20
N GLY A 293 -13.76 1.22 -10.37
CA GLY A 293 -14.87 0.72 -9.54
C GLY A 293 -15.22 -0.71 -9.95
N ILE A 294 -15.42 -1.60 -8.97
CA ILE A 294 -15.92 -2.95 -9.23
C ILE A 294 -17.45 -2.87 -9.27
N PRO A 295 -18.09 -3.24 -10.39
CA PRO A 295 -19.53 -3.17 -10.52
C PRO A 295 -20.21 -4.15 -9.56
N PHE A 296 -21.41 -3.80 -9.13
CA PHE A 296 -22.27 -4.74 -8.40
C PHE A 296 -22.60 -5.91 -9.32
N GLN A 297 -22.45 -7.14 -8.81
CA GLN A 297 -23.05 -8.31 -9.43
C GLN A 297 -24.50 -8.37 -8.95
N ASP A 298 -25.47 -8.14 -9.83
CA ASP A 298 -26.88 -8.33 -9.48
C ASP A 298 -27.17 -9.83 -9.42
N THR A 299 -27.06 -10.40 -8.22
CA THR A 299 -27.33 -11.81 -7.90
C THR A 299 -28.74 -12.26 -8.25
N THR A 300 -29.68 -11.33 -8.40
CA THR A 300 -31.03 -11.61 -8.92
C THR A 300 -31.02 -12.13 -10.37
N GLN A 301 -29.98 -11.83 -11.15
CA GLN A 301 -29.87 -12.26 -12.56
C GLN A 301 -28.82 -13.36 -12.77
N THR A 302 -27.77 -13.43 -11.93
CA THR A 302 -26.61 -14.31 -12.18
C THR A 302 -26.49 -15.50 -11.22
N GLY A 303 -27.40 -15.67 -10.26
CA GLY A 303 -27.30 -16.71 -9.24
C GLY A 303 -26.41 -16.31 -8.05
N PRO A 304 -25.93 -17.27 -7.22
CA PRO A 304 -25.08 -16.95 -6.08
C PRO A 304 -23.79 -16.25 -6.52
N LEU A 305 -23.28 -15.37 -5.65
CA LEU A 305 -22.08 -14.56 -5.86
C LEU A 305 -20.89 -15.42 -6.30
N ASP A 306 -20.43 -15.25 -7.55
CA ASP A 306 -19.24 -15.94 -8.05
C ASP A 306 -17.97 -15.21 -7.59
N ILE A 307 -17.44 -15.66 -6.46
CA ILE A 307 -16.19 -15.14 -5.87
C ILE A 307 -15.01 -15.22 -6.84
N LYS A 308 -14.97 -16.25 -7.71
CA LYS A 308 -13.90 -16.40 -8.70
C LYS A 308 -13.99 -15.30 -9.75
N GLN A 309 -15.18 -15.05 -10.29
CA GLN A 309 -15.39 -13.96 -11.25
C GLN A 309 -15.12 -12.59 -10.61
N TYR A 310 -15.52 -12.40 -9.35
CA TYR A 310 -15.27 -11.18 -8.60
C TYR A 310 -13.76 -10.93 -8.42
N LYS A 311 -13.01 -11.95 -8.01
CA LYS A 311 -11.55 -11.94 -7.88
C LYS A 311 -10.86 -11.65 -9.22
N GLU A 312 -11.27 -12.30 -10.31
CA GLU A 312 -10.72 -12.03 -11.64
C GLU A 312 -11.05 -10.62 -12.14
N SER A 313 -12.16 -10.01 -11.70
CA SER A 313 -12.49 -8.61 -12.02
C SER A 313 -11.51 -7.62 -11.37
N ILE A 314 -11.03 -7.92 -10.16
CA ILE A 314 -9.96 -7.17 -9.48
C ILE A 314 -8.62 -7.40 -10.19
N TYR A 315 -8.29 -8.65 -10.50
CA TYR A 315 -7.00 -9.02 -11.07
C TYR A 315 -6.79 -8.54 -12.51
N SER A 316 -7.82 -8.69 -13.36
CA SER A 316 -7.81 -8.18 -14.74
C SER A 316 -7.58 -6.67 -14.81
N PHE A 317 -7.98 -5.90 -13.79
CA PHE A 317 -7.67 -4.48 -13.70
C PHE A 317 -6.16 -4.22 -13.54
N TYR A 318 -5.48 -4.95 -12.66
CA TYR A 318 -4.02 -4.84 -12.51
C TYR A 318 -3.28 -5.31 -13.77
N GLU A 319 -3.73 -6.39 -14.39
CA GLU A 319 -3.17 -6.90 -15.65
C GLU A 319 -3.31 -5.90 -16.79
N SER A 320 -4.49 -5.28 -16.94
CA SER A 320 -4.71 -4.22 -17.94
C SER A 320 -3.83 -2.98 -17.72
N SER A 321 -3.31 -2.80 -16.50
CA SER A 321 -2.36 -1.75 -16.14
C SER A 321 -0.88 -2.16 -16.34
N GLY A 322 -0.65 -3.35 -16.92
CA GLY A 322 0.67 -3.91 -17.18
C GLY A 322 1.40 -4.37 -15.93
N ILE A 323 0.69 -4.92 -14.95
CA ILE A 323 1.24 -5.61 -13.78
C ILE A 323 0.82 -7.08 -13.87
N LYS A 324 1.76 -8.02 -13.77
CA LYS A 324 1.45 -9.44 -13.93
C LYS A 324 0.87 -10.05 -12.65
N LYS A 325 -0.14 -10.91 -12.79
CA LYS A 325 -0.59 -11.79 -11.70
C LYS A 325 0.51 -12.79 -11.36
N MET A 326 0.77 -12.98 -10.06
CA MET A 326 1.73 -13.96 -9.57
C MET A 326 1.04 -14.99 -8.69
N GLN A 327 1.59 -16.20 -8.63
CA GLN A 327 1.12 -17.28 -7.75
C GLN A 327 1.81 -17.26 -6.38
N VAL A 328 2.62 -16.24 -6.11
CA VAL A 328 3.22 -16.03 -4.80
C VAL A 328 2.31 -15.20 -3.89
N THR A 329 2.40 -15.45 -2.60
CA THR A 329 1.63 -14.77 -1.54
C THR A 329 2.56 -13.95 -0.65
N TRP A 330 1.97 -13.28 0.34
CA TRP A 330 2.71 -12.58 1.38
C TRP A 330 3.58 -13.52 2.24
N ARG A 331 3.26 -14.82 2.32
CA ARG A 331 4.05 -15.82 3.07
C ARG A 331 5.43 -16.01 2.44
N GLU A 332 5.50 -16.07 1.11
CA GLU A 332 6.77 -16.13 0.38
C GLU A 332 7.58 -14.86 0.56
N TYR A 333 6.92 -13.71 0.69
CA TYR A 333 7.59 -12.44 0.99
C TYR A 333 8.26 -12.46 2.37
N GLN A 334 7.57 -12.98 3.41
CA GLN A 334 8.15 -13.12 4.74
C GLN A 334 9.41 -14.00 4.71
N LYS A 335 9.32 -15.19 4.09
CA LYS A 335 10.48 -16.08 3.88
C LYS A 335 11.61 -15.39 3.10
N PHE A 336 11.26 -14.55 2.12
CA PHE A 336 12.22 -13.77 1.36
C PHE A 336 12.93 -12.72 2.22
N LEU A 337 12.22 -12.04 3.12
CA LEU A 337 12.82 -11.06 4.02
C LEU A 337 13.78 -11.70 5.01
N ASP A 338 13.40 -12.82 5.63
CA ASP A 338 14.27 -13.57 6.53
C ASP A 338 15.56 -14.00 5.81
N TYR A 339 15.40 -14.54 4.60
CA TYR A 339 16.55 -14.90 3.78
C TYR A 339 17.37 -13.69 3.36
N TRP A 340 16.74 -12.59 2.95
CA TRP A 340 17.41 -11.37 2.55
C TRP A 340 18.30 -10.87 3.69
N GLN A 341 17.74 -10.71 4.89
CA GLN A 341 18.45 -10.24 6.08
C GLN A 341 19.62 -11.16 6.44
N ASN A 342 19.39 -12.46 6.53
CA ASN A 342 20.44 -13.44 6.80
C ASN A 342 21.55 -13.38 5.77
N SER A 343 21.19 -13.16 4.51
CA SER A 343 22.13 -13.17 3.40
C SER A 343 22.94 -11.87 3.23
N GLN A 344 22.58 -10.81 3.97
CA GLN A 344 23.37 -9.58 4.12
C GLN A 344 24.31 -9.63 5.34
N SER A 345 24.16 -10.63 6.22
CA SER A 345 25.03 -10.79 7.38
C SER A 345 26.47 -11.12 6.92
N LYS A 346 27.47 -10.58 7.65
CA LYS A 346 28.88 -10.85 7.38
C LYS A 346 29.21 -12.35 7.41
N GLN A 347 28.58 -13.09 8.33
CA GLN A 347 28.74 -14.54 8.48
C GLN A 347 28.38 -15.30 7.20
N TYR A 348 27.24 -14.98 6.58
CA TYR A 348 26.83 -15.63 5.33
C TYR A 348 27.81 -15.34 4.17
N ILE A 349 28.34 -14.11 4.11
CA ILE A 349 29.33 -13.73 3.09
C ILE A 349 30.63 -14.51 3.29
N GLU A 350 31.07 -14.69 4.54
CA GLU A 350 32.25 -15.47 4.89
C GLU A 350 32.06 -16.98 4.61
N GLU A 351 30.88 -17.53 4.86
CA GLU A 351 30.56 -18.93 4.55
C GLU A 351 30.57 -19.23 3.05
N ILE A 352 30.04 -18.33 2.21
CA ILE A 352 30.11 -18.49 0.75
C ILE A 352 31.57 -18.46 0.30
N LYS A 353 32.37 -17.51 0.79
CA LYS A 353 33.79 -17.40 0.46
C LYS A 353 34.62 -18.61 0.88
N LYS A 354 34.15 -19.42 1.84
CA LYS A 354 34.80 -20.69 2.24
C LYS A 354 34.41 -21.88 1.36
N ARG A 355 33.32 -21.78 0.61
CA ARG A 355 32.81 -22.85 -0.27
C ARG A 355 33.25 -22.69 -1.72
N GLU A 356 33.56 -21.47 -2.14
CA GLU A 356 34.29 -21.15 -3.38
C GLU A 356 35.79 -21.30 -3.15
#